data_AF-A0A920MA56-F1
#
_entry.id   AF-A0A920MA56-F1
#
_cell.length_a   1.000
_cell.length_b   1.000
_cell.length_c   1.000
_cell.angle_alpha   90.00
_cell.angle_beta   90.00
_cell.angle_gamma   90.00
#
_symmetry.space_group_name_H-M   'P 1'
#
loop_
_entity.id
_entity.type
_entity.pdbx_description
1 polymer ?
#
loop_
_entity_poly.entity_id
_entity_poly.type
_entity_poly.pdbx_seq_one_letter_code
_entity_poly.pdbx_strand_id
1 'polypeptide(L)'
;MKRFGIDGCESLIPLVDTLIKTTSKNGAEQICFGMAHRGRLNLLVNVLGKVSKELFEAFEEDFDLKGSSTGDVKYHLGYSSNIRTDHGDVHVSLTNNPSHLEIVNPVVVGSVRARQDRLGDTFRNRVVPILIHGDAAFSGQGVVMETLQMSQTRAYGVGGTIHVVVNNQIGFTTSHIRDARSTDTQQILVNLSRLQSYM
;
A
#
# COMPACT_ATOMS: atom_id res chain seq x y z
N MET A 1 11.55 0.45 22.23
CA MET A 1 10.93 1.09 21.03
C MET A 1 10.37 0.02 20.10
N LYS A 2 9.08 0.06 19.74
CA LYS A 2 8.49 -0.82 18.70
C LYS A 2 8.58 -0.13 17.34
N ARG A 3 9.24 -0.77 16.36
CA ARG A 3 9.45 -0.20 15.01
C ARG A 3 8.79 -0.98 13.86
N PHE A 4 8.36 -2.22 14.11
CA PHE A 4 7.79 -3.11 13.10
C PHE A 4 8.66 -3.21 11.83
N GLY A 5 9.95 -3.47 12.04
CA GLY A 5 10.97 -3.46 11.00
C GLY A 5 10.73 -4.48 9.88
N ILE A 6 11.48 -4.28 8.80
CA ILE A 6 11.47 -5.11 7.58
C ILE A 6 12.45 -6.30 7.65
N ASP A 7 13.14 -6.49 8.77
CA ASP A 7 14.17 -7.52 8.93
C ASP A 7 13.64 -8.90 8.48
N GLY A 8 14.28 -9.53 7.48
CA GLY A 8 13.86 -10.78 6.81
C GLY A 8 12.90 -10.62 5.62
N CYS A 9 12.55 -9.39 5.25
CA CYS A 9 11.69 -9.03 4.11
C CYS A 9 12.24 -7.83 3.31
N GLU A 10 13.57 -7.64 3.33
CA GLU A 10 14.27 -6.47 2.78
C GLU A 10 14.06 -6.31 1.28
N SER A 11 13.79 -7.41 0.57
CA SER A 11 13.46 -7.42 -0.86
C SER A 11 12.20 -6.61 -1.21
N LEU A 12 11.37 -6.24 -0.22
CA LEU A 12 10.27 -5.31 -0.44
C LEU A 12 10.76 -3.93 -0.90
N ILE A 13 11.93 -3.46 -0.47
CA ILE A 13 12.48 -2.16 -0.88
C ILE A 13 12.74 -2.12 -2.40
N PRO A 14 13.61 -2.99 -2.97
CA PRO A 14 13.84 -2.98 -4.42
C PRO A 14 12.59 -3.37 -5.23
N LEU A 15 11.69 -4.19 -4.67
CA LEU A 15 10.41 -4.48 -5.30
C LEU A 15 9.57 -3.21 -5.49
N VAL A 16 9.37 -2.41 -4.44
CA VAL A 16 8.54 -1.20 -4.52
C VAL A 16 9.20 -0.15 -5.41
N ASP A 17 10.52 0.04 -5.34
CA ASP A 17 11.26 0.91 -6.25
C ASP A 17 11.07 0.49 -7.72
N THR A 18 11.16 -0.81 -7.99
CA THR A 18 10.94 -1.36 -9.35
C THR A 18 9.50 -1.18 -9.80
N LEU A 19 8.51 -1.35 -8.91
CA LEU A 19 7.11 -1.12 -9.22
C LEU A 19 6.85 0.34 -9.61
N ILE A 20 7.43 1.31 -8.90
CA ILE A 20 7.30 2.74 -9.23
C ILE A 20 7.89 3.02 -10.61
N LYS A 21 9.10 2.53 -10.88
CA LYS A 21 9.76 2.71 -12.19
C LYS A 21 8.98 2.04 -13.33
N THR A 22 8.49 0.84 -13.10
CA THR A 22 7.75 0.05 -14.11
C THR A 22 6.38 0.65 -14.40
N THR A 23 5.65 1.07 -13.37
CA THR A 23 4.35 1.75 -13.56
C THR A 23 4.53 3.10 -14.25
N SER A 24 5.56 3.87 -13.87
CA SER A 24 5.95 5.10 -14.58
C SER A 24 6.21 4.86 -16.07
N LYS A 25 7.02 3.84 -16.39
CA LYS A 25 7.30 3.44 -17.78
C LYS A 25 6.02 3.14 -18.58
N ASN A 26 4.99 2.63 -17.91
CA ASN A 26 3.69 2.31 -18.50
C ASN A 26 2.69 3.48 -18.45
N GLY A 27 3.14 4.70 -18.16
CA GLY A 27 2.34 5.93 -18.22
C GLY A 27 1.61 6.31 -16.92
N ALA A 28 1.95 5.70 -15.79
CA ALA A 28 1.40 6.12 -14.50
C ALA A 28 1.96 7.49 -14.09
N GLU A 29 1.07 8.45 -13.82
CA GLU A 29 1.40 9.77 -13.29
C GLU A 29 1.31 9.81 -11.75
N GLN A 30 0.48 8.95 -11.17
CA GLN A 30 0.26 8.90 -9.72
C GLN A 30 0.19 7.46 -9.21
N ILE A 31 0.80 7.22 -8.05
CA ILE A 31 0.74 5.94 -7.35
C ILE A 31 0.23 6.16 -5.93
N CYS A 32 -0.82 5.42 -5.56
CA CYS A 32 -1.41 5.48 -4.22
C CYS A 32 -1.13 4.18 -3.48
N PHE A 33 -0.37 4.27 -2.40
CA PHE A 33 -0.04 3.15 -1.53
C PHE A 33 -1.01 3.04 -0.36
N GLY A 34 -1.41 1.80 -0.06
CA GLY A 34 -1.93 1.36 1.22
C GLY A 34 -0.99 0.33 1.82
N MET A 35 -0.60 0.47 3.09
CA MET A 35 0.23 -0.54 3.73
C MET A 35 0.01 -0.62 5.24
N ALA A 36 0.21 -1.80 5.80
CA ALA A 36 0.26 -2.02 7.25
C ALA A 36 1.60 -1.52 7.86
N HIS A 37 1.90 -1.95 9.09
CA HIS A 37 3.06 -1.50 9.86
C HIS A 37 4.41 -2.12 9.40
N ARG A 38 4.40 -3.33 8.81
CA ARG A 38 5.61 -4.09 8.47
C ARG A 38 6.46 -3.35 7.43
N GLY A 39 7.66 -2.90 7.82
CA GLY A 39 8.59 -2.21 6.93
C GLY A 39 8.14 -0.82 6.47
N ARG A 40 7.11 -0.23 7.10
CA ARG A 40 6.58 1.09 6.71
C ARG A 40 7.62 2.20 6.82
N LEU A 41 8.34 2.23 7.94
CA LEU A 41 9.38 3.25 8.16
C LEU A 41 10.53 3.08 7.16
N ASN A 42 10.86 1.83 6.80
CA ASN A 42 11.86 1.53 5.80
C ASN A 42 11.44 2.02 4.41
N LEU A 43 10.18 1.80 3.99
CA LEU A 43 9.67 2.33 2.72
C LEU A 43 9.59 3.84 2.70
N LEU A 44 9.12 4.46 3.79
CA LEU A 44 9.05 5.92 3.91
C LEU A 44 10.40 6.58 3.62
N VAL A 45 11.47 6.08 4.24
CA VAL A 45 12.81 6.67 4.10
C VAL A 45 13.49 6.24 2.79
N ASN A 46 13.52 4.94 2.50
CA ASN A 46 14.37 4.42 1.42
C ASN A 46 13.73 4.49 0.03
N VAL A 47 12.41 4.69 -0.06
CA VAL A 47 11.69 4.71 -1.33
C VAL A 47 10.89 6.00 -1.51
N LEU A 48 10.11 6.39 -0.50
CA LEU A 48 9.21 7.55 -0.62
C LEU A 48 9.90 8.89 -0.32
N GLY A 49 11.18 8.88 0.07
CA GLY A 49 11.98 10.09 0.23
C GLY A 49 11.70 10.89 1.50
N LYS A 50 11.07 10.29 2.51
CA LYS A 50 10.90 10.93 3.82
C LYS A 50 12.27 11.17 4.45
N VAL A 51 12.54 12.42 4.83
CA VAL A 51 13.80 12.81 5.44
C VAL A 51 13.95 12.08 6.78
N SER A 52 15.08 11.38 6.98
CA SER A 52 15.33 10.60 8.20
C SER A 52 15.20 11.44 9.48
N LYS A 53 15.55 12.73 9.42
CA LYS A 53 15.37 13.68 10.54
C LYS A 53 13.92 13.75 11.00
N GLU A 54 12.96 13.90 10.09
CA GLU A 54 11.54 13.93 10.42
C GLU A 54 11.07 12.61 11.03
N LEU A 55 11.66 11.49 10.60
CA LEU A 55 11.35 10.19 11.18
C LEU A 55 11.89 10.10 12.61
N PHE A 56 13.12 10.54 12.87
CA PHE A 56 13.71 10.57 14.21
C PHE A 56 12.96 11.49 15.16
N GLU A 57 12.55 12.68 14.70
CA GLU A 57 11.67 13.58 15.47
C GLU A 57 10.36 12.89 15.87
N ALA A 58 9.78 12.07 14.99
CA ALA A 58 8.58 11.31 15.31
C ALA A 58 8.80 10.17 16.34
N PHE A 59 10.05 9.84 16.68
CA PHE A 59 10.39 8.92 17.75
C PHE A 59 10.59 9.60 19.11
N GLU A 60 10.88 10.89 19.14
CA GLU A 60 11.01 11.67 20.38
C GLU A 60 9.65 11.94 21.03
N GLU A 61 8.55 11.79 20.27
CA GLU A 61 7.16 11.99 20.73
C GLU A 61 6.88 13.41 21.27
N ASP A 62 7.78 14.35 21.00
CA ASP A 62 7.68 15.77 21.35
C ASP A 62 6.97 16.55 20.23
N PHE A 63 5.66 16.30 20.09
CA PHE A 63 4.84 16.95 19.07
C PHE A 63 4.11 18.17 19.64
N ASP A 64 4.37 19.34 19.05
CA ASP A 64 3.56 20.54 19.28
C ASP A 64 2.25 20.44 18.46
N LEU A 65 1.21 19.85 19.08
CA LEU A 65 -0.09 19.67 18.46
C LEU A 65 -0.79 21.02 18.28
N LYS A 66 -0.95 21.45 17.01
CA LYS A 66 -1.63 22.71 16.66
C LYS A 66 -3.03 22.47 16.11
N GLY A 67 -3.95 23.38 16.44
CA GLY A 67 -5.32 23.35 15.94
C GLY A 67 -6.11 22.16 16.48
N SER A 68 -6.86 21.47 15.62
CA SER A 68 -7.69 20.30 15.99
C SER A 68 -6.95 18.95 15.84
N SER A 69 -5.63 18.95 15.69
CA SER A 69 -4.84 17.72 15.56
C SER A 69 -4.68 17.05 16.92
N THR A 70 -5.11 15.79 17.02
CA THR A 70 -4.83 14.93 18.19
C THR A 70 -3.59 14.06 17.99
N GLY A 71 -2.95 14.13 16.81
CA GLY A 71 -1.83 13.27 16.42
C GLY A 71 -2.23 11.82 16.13
N ASP A 72 -1.25 11.02 15.73
CA ASP A 72 -1.32 9.56 15.59
C ASP A 72 0.11 8.98 15.73
N VAL A 73 0.25 7.66 15.90
CA VAL A 73 1.56 7.01 16.01
C VAL A 73 2.31 7.06 14.67
N LYS A 74 3.64 7.22 14.73
CA LYS A 74 4.57 7.33 13.59
C LYS A 74 4.38 6.33 12.43
N TYR A 75 3.93 5.10 12.71
CA TYR A 75 3.70 4.07 11.70
C TYR A 75 2.25 4.05 11.16
N HIS A 76 1.43 5.05 11.47
CA HIS A 76 0.15 5.34 10.83
C HIS A 76 0.24 6.51 9.86
N LEU A 77 1.26 7.38 10.02
CA LEU A 77 1.41 8.57 9.22
C LEU A 77 1.73 8.22 7.76
N GLY A 78 1.00 8.86 6.87
CA GLY A 78 1.17 8.86 5.44
C GLY A 78 2.27 9.82 5.01
N TYR A 79 2.56 9.82 3.72
CA TYR A 79 3.57 10.69 3.13
C TYR A 79 3.30 10.86 1.65
N SER A 80 3.60 12.03 1.11
CA SER A 80 3.46 12.29 -0.32
C SER A 80 4.72 12.95 -0.84
N SER A 81 5.18 12.52 -2.01
CA SER A 81 6.37 13.06 -2.67
C SER A 81 6.27 12.84 -4.17
N ASN A 82 7.15 13.52 -4.92
CA ASN A 82 7.33 13.23 -6.33
C ASN A 82 8.66 12.47 -6.49
N ILE A 83 8.62 11.34 -7.16
CA ILE A 83 9.81 10.53 -7.45
C ILE A 83 10.15 10.71 -8.92
N ARG A 84 11.38 11.14 -9.18
CA ARG A 84 11.90 11.26 -10.54
C ARG A 84 12.25 9.90 -11.09
N THR A 85 11.72 9.58 -12.26
CA THR A 85 12.05 8.36 -13.01
C THR A 85 12.58 8.72 -14.40
N ASP A 86 13.12 7.74 -15.12
CA ASP A 86 13.59 7.92 -16.51
C ASP A 86 12.46 8.31 -17.48
N HIS A 87 11.20 8.14 -17.05
CA HIS A 87 9.99 8.39 -17.86
C HIS A 87 9.18 9.60 -17.38
N GLY A 88 9.71 10.37 -16.43
CA GLY A 88 9.05 11.54 -15.85
C GLY A 88 8.90 11.45 -14.33
N ASP A 89 8.38 12.52 -13.74
CA ASP A 89 8.09 12.55 -12.31
C ASP A 89 6.76 11.84 -12.03
N VAL A 90 6.77 10.94 -11.05
CA VAL A 90 5.57 10.25 -10.57
C VAL A 90 5.22 10.75 -9.18
N HIS A 91 3.97 11.17 -8.99
CA HIS A 91 3.47 11.52 -7.68
C HIS A 91 3.13 10.26 -6.88
N VAL A 92 3.84 10.02 -5.79
CA VAL A 92 3.56 8.90 -4.88
C VAL A 92 2.92 9.41 -3.61
N SER A 93 1.93 8.67 -3.12
CA SER A 93 1.29 8.98 -1.84
C SER A 93 1.03 7.70 -1.05
N LEU A 94 1.44 7.68 0.21
CA LEU A 94 1.11 6.64 1.17
C LEU A 94 0.00 7.15 2.08
N THR A 95 -1.09 6.40 2.15
CA THR A 95 -2.29 6.79 2.90
C THR A 95 -2.10 6.60 4.40
N ASN A 96 -2.64 7.52 5.20
CA ASN A 96 -2.78 7.32 6.65
C ASN A 96 -3.65 6.09 6.93
N ASN A 97 -3.35 5.31 7.96
CA ASN A 97 -4.20 4.18 8.34
C ASN A 97 -4.22 3.94 9.85
N PRO A 98 -5.35 3.51 10.42
CA PRO A 98 -5.37 3.05 11.80
C PRO A 98 -4.64 1.71 11.94
N SER A 99 -4.51 1.22 13.17
CA SER A 99 -3.96 -0.11 13.45
C SER A 99 -4.84 -1.27 12.97
N HIS A 100 -6.13 -1.02 12.69
CA HIS A 100 -7.04 -2.01 12.13
C HIS A 100 -6.56 -2.40 10.73
N LEU A 101 -5.99 -3.60 10.61
CA LEU A 101 -5.34 -4.04 9.38
C LEU A 101 -6.35 -4.12 8.22
N GLU A 102 -5.85 -3.94 7.00
CA GLU A 102 -6.60 -4.04 5.74
C GLU A 102 -7.71 -2.98 5.51
N ILE A 103 -8.20 -2.26 6.53
CA ILE A 103 -9.28 -1.28 6.36
C ILE A 103 -8.88 -0.08 5.47
N VAL A 104 -7.58 0.17 5.31
CA VAL A 104 -7.06 1.20 4.41
C VAL A 104 -7.22 0.82 2.92
N ASN A 105 -7.36 -0.46 2.60
CA ASN A 105 -7.45 -0.95 1.21
C ASN A 105 -8.58 -0.29 0.42
N PRO A 106 -9.86 -0.34 0.86
CA PRO A 106 -10.94 0.32 0.15
C PRO A 106 -10.80 1.86 0.16
N VAL A 107 -10.17 2.43 1.17
CA VAL A 107 -9.91 3.89 1.24
C VAL A 107 -8.95 4.32 0.13
N VAL A 108 -7.86 3.57 -0.08
CA VAL A 108 -6.90 3.82 -1.15
C VAL A 108 -7.56 3.64 -2.51
N VAL A 109 -8.31 2.56 -2.71
CA VAL A 109 -9.02 2.31 -3.98
C VAL A 109 -10.04 3.41 -4.28
N GLY A 110 -10.80 3.87 -3.29
CA GLY A 110 -11.72 5.01 -3.43
C GLY A 110 -11.00 6.32 -3.77
N SER A 111 -9.86 6.59 -3.13
CA SER A 111 -9.01 7.75 -3.43
C SER A 111 -8.48 7.71 -4.87
N VAL A 112 -8.00 6.54 -5.32
CA VAL A 112 -7.59 6.32 -6.71
C VAL A 112 -8.76 6.56 -7.66
N ARG A 113 -9.93 5.99 -7.36
CA ARG A 113 -11.11 6.18 -8.20
C ARG A 113 -11.46 7.66 -8.38
N ALA A 114 -11.46 8.42 -7.29
CA ALA A 114 -11.72 9.87 -7.32
C ALA A 114 -10.67 10.63 -8.15
N ARG A 115 -9.39 10.28 -8.03
CA ARG A 115 -8.30 10.89 -8.81
C ARG A 115 -8.42 10.57 -10.30
N GLN A 116 -8.73 9.33 -10.65
CA GLN A 116 -8.96 8.93 -12.04
C GLN A 116 -10.14 9.68 -12.64
N ASP A 117 -11.25 9.80 -11.90
CA ASP A 117 -12.43 10.54 -12.35
C ASP A 117 -12.10 12.04 -12.55
N ARG A 118 -11.33 12.64 -11.64
CA ARG A 118 -10.84 14.03 -11.76
C ARG A 118 -9.94 14.25 -12.98
N LEU A 119 -9.10 13.26 -13.32
CA LEU A 119 -8.15 13.33 -14.44
C LEU A 119 -8.75 12.94 -15.79
N GLY A 120 -10.02 12.48 -15.82
CA GLY A 120 -10.60 11.88 -17.01
C GLY A 120 -9.90 10.59 -17.45
N ASP A 121 -9.27 9.88 -16.51
CA ASP A 121 -8.53 8.63 -16.75
C ASP A 121 -9.49 7.45 -16.97
N THR A 122 -10.13 7.45 -18.14
CA THR A 122 -11.11 6.43 -18.53
C THR A 122 -10.48 5.06 -18.81
N PHE A 123 -9.20 5.04 -19.21
CA PHE A 123 -8.39 3.83 -19.39
C PHE A 123 -7.83 3.28 -18.07
N ARG A 124 -7.87 4.07 -17.00
CA ARG A 124 -7.52 3.68 -15.63
C ARG A 124 -6.05 3.26 -15.48
N ASN A 125 -5.16 3.92 -16.22
CA ASN A 125 -3.73 3.62 -16.26
C ASN A 125 -2.83 4.75 -15.73
N ARG A 126 -3.37 5.95 -15.49
CA ARG A 126 -2.61 7.12 -15.03
C ARG A 126 -2.49 7.18 -13.50
N VAL A 127 -3.46 6.60 -12.78
CA VAL A 127 -3.43 6.51 -11.31
C VAL A 127 -3.51 5.05 -10.89
N VAL A 128 -2.44 4.54 -10.27
CA VAL A 128 -2.28 3.12 -9.95
C VAL A 128 -2.31 2.90 -8.43
N PRO A 129 -3.18 2.01 -7.91
CA PRO A 129 -3.14 1.59 -6.52
C PRO A 129 -2.15 0.44 -6.31
N ILE A 130 -1.37 0.54 -5.24
CA ILE A 130 -0.50 -0.55 -4.74
C ILE A 130 -0.83 -0.80 -3.27
N LEU A 131 -1.26 -2.02 -2.95
CA LEU A 131 -1.64 -2.43 -1.60
C LEU A 131 -0.65 -3.46 -1.05
N ILE A 132 -0.11 -3.19 0.14
CA ILE A 132 0.90 -4.02 0.81
C ILE A 132 0.29 -4.61 2.08
N HIS A 133 0.22 -5.93 2.13
CA HIS A 133 -0.49 -6.69 3.14
C HIS A 133 0.45 -7.50 4.03
N GLY A 134 0.00 -7.82 5.25
CA GLY A 134 0.58 -8.93 6.01
C GLY A 134 -0.16 -10.22 5.67
N ASP A 135 0.54 -11.36 5.66
CA ASP A 135 -0.02 -12.66 5.29
C ASP A 135 -1.23 -13.10 6.12
N ALA A 136 -1.14 -12.97 7.45
CA ALA A 136 -2.24 -13.33 8.35
C ALA A 136 -3.46 -12.40 8.17
N ALA A 137 -3.22 -11.10 8.00
CA ALA A 137 -4.29 -10.11 7.84
C ALA A 137 -4.99 -10.25 6.49
N PHE A 138 -4.21 -10.49 5.42
CA PHE A 138 -4.73 -10.69 4.07
C PHE A 138 -5.75 -11.83 3.98
N SER A 139 -5.48 -12.93 4.70
CA SER A 139 -6.36 -14.12 4.71
C SER A 139 -7.49 -14.03 5.75
N GLY A 140 -7.32 -13.28 6.83
CA GLY A 140 -8.27 -13.22 7.94
C GLY A 140 -9.25 -12.05 7.93
N GLN A 141 -8.97 -10.95 7.23
CA GLN A 141 -9.83 -9.76 7.23
C GLN A 141 -10.81 -9.76 6.05
N GLY A 142 -12.11 -9.81 6.35
CA GLY A 142 -13.18 -9.84 5.34
C GLY A 142 -13.17 -8.66 4.37
N VAL A 143 -12.70 -7.48 4.82
CA VAL A 143 -12.60 -6.27 3.98
C VAL A 143 -11.68 -6.47 2.76
N VAL A 144 -10.73 -7.41 2.82
CA VAL A 144 -9.90 -7.77 1.66
C VAL A 144 -10.79 -8.38 0.56
N MET A 145 -11.64 -9.34 0.92
CA MET A 145 -12.57 -9.98 -0.01
C MET A 145 -13.62 -9.01 -0.53
N GLU A 146 -14.14 -8.12 0.32
CA GLU A 146 -15.07 -7.08 -0.10
C GLU A 146 -14.42 -6.12 -1.12
N THR A 147 -13.16 -5.74 -0.90
CA THR A 147 -12.40 -4.87 -1.82
C THR A 147 -12.15 -5.58 -3.15
N LEU A 148 -11.78 -6.86 -3.12
CA LEU A 148 -11.60 -7.67 -4.33
C LEU A 148 -12.91 -7.82 -5.12
N GLN A 149 -14.04 -8.01 -4.44
CA GLN A 149 -15.36 -8.08 -5.07
C GLN A 149 -15.71 -6.79 -5.82
N MET A 150 -15.27 -5.64 -5.31
CA MET A 150 -15.49 -4.34 -5.96
C MET A 150 -14.58 -4.09 -7.18
N SER A 151 -13.47 -4.82 -7.30
CA SER A 151 -12.37 -4.50 -8.24
C SER A 151 -12.77 -4.41 -9.72
N GLN A 152 -13.80 -5.14 -10.14
CA GLN A 152 -14.30 -5.16 -11.53
C GLN A 152 -15.68 -4.50 -11.69
N THR A 153 -16.27 -3.98 -10.62
CA THR A 153 -17.57 -3.31 -10.70
C THR A 153 -17.44 -1.96 -11.39
N ARG A 154 -18.47 -1.56 -12.15
CA ARG A 154 -18.45 -0.30 -12.92
C ARG A 154 -18.15 0.94 -12.07
N ALA A 155 -18.75 1.01 -10.89
CA ALA A 155 -18.70 2.18 -10.02
C ALA A 155 -17.40 2.27 -9.20
N TYR A 156 -16.80 1.12 -8.84
CA TYR A 156 -15.67 1.09 -7.89
C TYR A 156 -14.36 0.59 -8.51
N GLY A 157 -14.41 -0.08 -9.67
CA GLY A 157 -13.22 -0.57 -10.35
C GLY A 157 -12.28 0.56 -10.77
N VAL A 158 -10.98 0.31 -10.61
CA VAL A 158 -9.89 1.27 -10.84
C VAL A 158 -8.85 0.77 -11.86
N GLY A 159 -9.21 -0.20 -12.71
CA GLY A 159 -8.31 -0.78 -13.71
C GLY A 159 -7.44 -1.95 -13.20
N GLY A 160 -7.59 -2.30 -11.92
CA GLY A 160 -6.78 -3.32 -11.26
C GLY A 160 -6.04 -2.73 -10.06
N THR A 161 -5.47 -3.59 -9.23
CA THR A 161 -4.67 -3.18 -8.07
C THR A 161 -3.50 -4.13 -7.92
N ILE A 162 -2.31 -3.58 -7.69
CA ILE A 162 -1.11 -4.39 -7.44
C ILE A 162 -1.10 -4.75 -5.96
N HIS A 163 -1.21 -6.03 -5.65
CA HIS A 163 -1.19 -6.54 -4.28
C HIS A 163 0.17 -7.17 -3.98
N VAL A 164 0.82 -6.72 -2.92
CA VAL A 164 2.08 -7.28 -2.41
C VAL A 164 1.81 -7.86 -1.03
N VAL A 165 1.95 -9.16 -0.86
CA VAL A 165 1.79 -9.82 0.45
C VAL A 165 3.18 -10.04 1.05
N VAL A 166 3.47 -9.36 2.17
CA VAL A 166 4.68 -9.59 2.95
C VAL A 166 4.47 -10.85 3.78
N ASN A 167 4.82 -11.99 3.19
CA ASN A 167 4.64 -13.31 3.78
C ASN A 167 5.86 -13.74 4.59
N ASN A 168 5.91 -13.30 5.84
CA ASN A 168 6.91 -13.73 6.81
C ASN A 168 6.50 -15.00 7.58
N GLN A 169 5.41 -15.67 7.17
CA GLN A 169 4.91 -16.95 7.68
C GLN A 169 4.43 -16.91 9.14
N ILE A 170 4.17 -15.74 9.71
CA ILE A 170 3.71 -15.61 11.09
C ILE A 170 2.91 -14.32 11.34
N GLY A 171 1.68 -14.50 11.82
CA GLY A 171 0.85 -13.42 12.35
C GLY A 171 0.99 -13.32 13.87
N PHE A 172 1.83 -12.41 14.35
CA PHE A 172 2.14 -12.28 15.79
C PHE A 172 2.70 -13.59 16.38
N THR A 173 1.89 -14.41 17.03
CA THR A 173 2.27 -15.73 17.58
C THR A 173 1.67 -16.90 16.81
N THR A 174 0.84 -16.64 15.81
CA THR A 174 0.16 -17.67 15.00
C THR A 174 0.95 -17.93 13.74
N SER A 175 1.68 -19.06 13.70
CA SER A 175 2.47 -19.52 12.54
C SER A 175 1.95 -20.82 11.94
N HIS A 176 1.21 -21.62 12.72
CA HIS A 176 0.69 -22.89 12.23
C HIS A 176 -0.41 -22.64 11.19
N ILE A 177 -0.25 -23.20 9.98
CA ILE A 177 -1.11 -22.88 8.83
C ILE A 177 -2.58 -23.14 9.14
N ARG A 178 -2.89 -24.24 9.83
CA ARG A 178 -4.28 -24.61 10.18
C ARG A 178 -4.95 -23.67 11.18
N ASP A 179 -4.17 -22.84 11.87
CA ASP A 179 -4.69 -21.83 12.80
C ASP A 179 -4.85 -20.48 12.08
N ALA A 180 -4.02 -20.23 11.07
CA ALA A 180 -4.00 -18.97 10.33
C ALA A 180 -5.00 -18.94 9.16
N ARG A 181 -5.23 -20.06 8.48
CA ARG A 181 -6.06 -20.14 7.26
C ARG A 181 -6.47 -21.57 6.91
N SER A 182 -7.40 -21.70 5.95
CA SER A 182 -7.96 -22.99 5.49
C SER A 182 -7.41 -23.47 4.14
N THR A 183 -6.37 -22.84 3.61
CA THR A 183 -5.73 -23.15 2.31
C THR A 183 -4.21 -23.12 2.42
N ASP A 184 -3.52 -23.80 1.51
CA ASP A 184 -2.05 -23.87 1.54
C ASP A 184 -1.39 -22.51 1.29
N THR A 185 -1.99 -21.69 0.41
CA THR A 185 -1.51 -20.34 0.07
C THR A 185 -2.44 -19.26 0.64
N GLN A 186 -1.86 -18.09 0.95
CA GLN A 186 -2.62 -16.87 1.22
C GLN A 186 -3.07 -16.18 -0.07
N GLN A 187 -2.49 -16.56 -1.22
CA GLN A 187 -2.88 -16.01 -2.51
C GLN A 187 -4.31 -16.46 -2.82
N ILE A 188 -5.22 -15.50 -2.82
CA ILE A 188 -6.53 -15.67 -3.40
C ILE A 188 -6.29 -15.69 -4.91
N LEU A 189 -6.68 -16.78 -5.57
CA LEU A 189 -6.74 -16.87 -7.03
C LEU A 189 -7.80 -15.86 -7.52
N VAL A 190 -7.41 -14.59 -7.62
CA VAL A 190 -8.18 -13.57 -8.32
C VAL A 190 -7.83 -13.75 -9.78
N ASN A 191 -8.79 -14.27 -10.55
CA ASN A 191 -8.64 -14.42 -11.99
C ASN A 191 -8.59 -13.00 -12.61
N LEU A 192 -7.38 -12.43 -12.72
CA LEU A 192 -7.11 -11.11 -13.27
C LEU A 192 -7.20 -11.14 -14.81
N SER A 193 -8.35 -11.52 -15.35
CA SER A 193 -8.56 -11.75 -16.78
C SER A 193 -8.66 -10.47 -17.64
N ARG A 194 -8.02 -9.35 -17.24
CA ARG A 194 -8.04 -8.09 -18.01
C ARG A 194 -6.71 -7.38 -18.20
N LEU A 195 -5.63 -7.80 -17.54
CA LEU A 195 -4.30 -7.22 -17.83
C LEU A 195 -3.74 -7.62 -19.20
N GLN A 196 -4.29 -8.66 -19.85
CA GLN A 196 -3.86 -9.10 -21.19
C GLN A 196 -4.66 -8.49 -22.35
N SER A 197 -5.74 -7.75 -22.10
CA SER A 197 -6.62 -7.23 -23.16
C SER A 197 -6.27 -5.82 -23.66
N TYR A 198 -5.15 -5.25 -23.22
CA TYR A 198 -4.69 -3.90 -23.62
C TYR A 198 -3.18 -3.82 -23.94
N MET A 199 -2.51 -4.97 -24.14
CA MET A 199 -1.23 -5.05 -24.86
C MET A 199 -1.50 -5.49 -26.30
#